data_AF-A0A537ZGJ9-F1
#
_entry.id   AF-A0A537ZGJ9-F1
#
_cell.length_a   1.000
_cell.length_b   1.000
_cell.length_c   1.000
_cell.angle_alpha   90.00
_cell.angle_beta   90.00
_cell.angle_gamma   90.00
#
_symmetry.space_group_name_H-M   'P 1'
#
loop_
_entity.id
_entity.type
_entity.pdbx_description
1 polymer ?
#
loop_
_entity_poly.entity_id
_entity_poly.type
_entity_poly.pdbx_seq_one_letter_code
_entity_poly.pdbx_strand_id
1 'polypeptide(L)'
;MGGRGQGARPAGPAGHQPAADPACLRGDRDPDDHVASDVRVGEPDSAPRGALEPRVRRALALAAAAAVVAAGALSGCGERKERLGPSKTQQLQLLLDFFPNADHAGIYAAQAKGRFRQVGLDVKIRAPSDPAAPIRQVAAGRADIAISYEPEVLRARDHGLKVVAVGALVQRPLTSLIALPASKIRRPADLRGKKVGTAGIDYQHAFLQAILQRAGVNPASVKEQNVGFNLVPALLTKKVDAILGGFLNYEAIDLRQRKKNPVVIPVDKAGVPTYDELVFVTSEQAAR
;
A
#
# COMPACT_ATOMS: atom_id res chain seq x y z
N MET A 1 38.29 48.83 -30.97
CA MET A 1 37.06 48.57 -31.77
C MET A 1 36.39 47.34 -31.16
N GLY A 2 35.19 47.31 -30.59
CA GLY A 2 34.03 48.19 -30.66
C GLY A 2 32.79 47.33 -30.96
N GLY A 3 31.86 47.22 -30.00
CA GLY A 3 30.48 46.66 -30.15
C GLY A 3 30.33 45.21 -29.68
N ARG A 4 29.79 44.84 -28.50
CA ARG A 4 28.48 45.05 -27.82
C ARG A 4 27.28 44.25 -28.36
N GLY A 5 26.73 43.44 -27.46
CA GLY A 5 25.30 43.08 -27.32
C GLY A 5 24.97 41.64 -27.73
N GLN A 6 24.17 40.81 -27.04
CA GLN A 6 23.38 40.81 -25.79
C GLN A 6 23.31 39.29 -25.43
N GLY A 7 23.39 38.79 -24.20
CA GLY A 7 22.53 39.10 -23.04
C GLY A 7 21.29 38.18 -22.98
N ALA A 8 21.45 36.86 -22.80
CA ALA A 8 20.33 35.95 -22.51
C ALA A 8 20.50 35.28 -21.13
N ARG A 9 19.58 35.59 -20.21
CA ARG A 9 19.48 35.08 -18.84
C ARG A 9 18.60 33.81 -18.78
N PRO A 10 18.72 33.00 -17.70
CA PRO A 10 18.15 31.66 -17.63
C PRO A 10 16.66 31.64 -17.25
N ALA A 11 15.94 30.63 -17.73
CA ALA A 11 14.55 30.36 -17.37
C ALA A 11 14.46 29.71 -15.97
N GLY A 12 13.81 30.41 -15.04
CA GLY A 12 13.36 29.92 -13.74
C GLY A 12 11.92 29.40 -13.77
N PRO A 13 11.41 28.82 -12.66
CA PRO A 13 10.46 27.71 -12.68
C PRO A 13 9.00 28.16 -12.80
N ALA A 14 8.21 27.35 -13.52
CA ALA A 14 6.76 27.47 -13.56
C ALA A 14 6.15 26.94 -12.25
N GLY A 15 5.57 27.83 -11.46
CA GLY A 15 4.75 27.51 -10.30
C GLY A 15 3.42 26.88 -10.73
N HIS A 16 3.08 25.74 -10.11
CA HIS A 16 1.76 25.14 -10.15
C HIS A 16 1.07 25.45 -8.82
N GLN A 17 -0.06 26.16 -8.88
CA GLN A 17 -1.03 26.25 -7.77
C GLN A 17 -2.33 25.53 -8.17
N PRO A 18 -3.08 24.99 -7.20
CA PRO A 18 -4.11 23.98 -7.42
C PRO A 18 -5.49 24.57 -7.71
N ALA A 19 -6.28 23.84 -8.48
CA ALA A 19 -7.72 24.06 -8.63
C ALA A 19 -8.49 23.39 -7.48
N ALA A 20 -9.38 24.16 -6.85
CA ALA A 20 -10.45 23.70 -5.98
C ALA A 20 -11.73 24.44 -6.38
N ASP A 21 -12.84 23.71 -6.36
CA ASP A 21 -14.23 24.08 -6.67
C ASP A 21 -15.10 23.62 -5.47
N PRO A 22 -16.37 24.01 -5.23
CA PRO A 22 -17.18 25.12 -5.76
C PRO A 22 -17.85 25.97 -4.66
N ALA A 23 -18.63 26.95 -5.14
CA ALA A 23 -19.56 27.88 -4.48
C ALA A 23 -20.31 27.41 -3.21
N CYS A 24 -20.27 28.26 -2.18
CA CYS A 24 -21.27 28.35 -1.11
C CYS A 24 -22.01 29.70 -1.20
N LEU A 25 -23.32 29.61 -1.01
CA LEU A 25 -24.33 30.67 -1.09
C LEU A 25 -24.15 31.72 0.02
N ARG A 26 -24.27 33.00 -0.34
CA ARG A 26 -24.48 34.12 0.59
C ARG A 26 -25.96 34.43 0.71
N GLY A 27 -26.39 34.72 1.93
CA GLY A 27 -27.65 35.38 2.26
C GLY A 27 -27.54 35.97 3.66
N ASP A 28 -27.12 37.23 3.74
CA ASP A 28 -27.12 38.05 4.95
C ASP A 28 -28.55 38.39 5.40
N ARG A 29 -28.81 38.40 6.72
CA ARG A 29 -29.14 39.62 7.50
C ARG A 29 -29.49 39.30 8.96
N ASP A 30 -29.31 40.35 9.75
CA ASP A 30 -29.01 40.43 11.19
C ASP A 30 -30.27 40.77 12.02
N PRO A 31 -30.20 41.24 13.29
CA PRO A 31 -30.74 40.57 14.47
C PRO A 31 -31.90 41.37 15.12
N ASP A 32 -32.48 40.88 16.21
CA ASP A 32 -32.99 41.75 17.29
C ASP A 32 -33.37 40.95 18.55
N ASP A 33 -33.15 41.62 19.67
CA ASP A 33 -33.18 41.20 21.07
C ASP A 33 -34.54 40.67 21.59
N HIS A 34 -34.51 39.95 22.72
CA HIS A 34 -35.15 40.36 23.99
C HIS A 34 -35.25 39.20 25.01
N VAL A 35 -34.37 39.28 26.01
CA VAL A 35 -34.59 39.22 27.47
C VAL A 35 -35.75 38.36 28.03
N ALA A 36 -35.36 37.49 28.97
CA ALA A 36 -36.21 36.66 29.84
C ALA A 36 -36.86 37.43 31.01
N SER A 37 -38.03 36.97 31.47
CA SER A 37 -38.40 37.01 32.91
C SER A 37 -39.62 36.12 33.24
N ASP A 38 -39.51 35.45 34.39
CA ASP A 38 -40.44 34.51 35.05
C ASP A 38 -41.84 35.02 35.37
N VAL A 39 -42.84 34.12 35.35
CA VAL A 39 -44.01 34.16 36.26
C VAL A 39 -44.42 32.74 36.67
N ARG A 40 -44.71 32.58 37.97
CA ARG A 40 -45.06 31.35 38.71
C ARG A 40 -46.57 31.03 38.75
N VAL A 41 -46.84 29.72 38.75
CA VAL A 41 -47.81 28.93 39.55
C VAL A 41 -49.33 29.18 39.42
N GLY A 42 -50.05 28.09 39.17
CA GLY A 42 -51.41 27.84 39.65
C GLY A 42 -51.66 26.34 39.78
N GLU A 43 -51.85 25.85 41.00
CA GLU A 43 -52.22 24.46 41.33
C GLU A 43 -53.68 24.47 41.83
N PRO A 44 -54.57 23.56 41.41
CA PRO A 44 -55.91 23.50 41.93
C PRO A 44 -56.02 22.56 43.14
N ASP A 45 -56.90 22.96 44.04
CA ASP A 45 -57.04 22.48 45.41
C ASP A 45 -57.93 21.21 45.54
N SER A 46 -57.50 20.36 46.46
CA SER A 46 -58.15 19.37 47.34
C SER A 46 -59.33 18.45 46.94
N ALA A 47 -59.18 17.18 47.34
CA ALA A 47 -60.24 16.31 47.89
C ALA A 47 -59.64 15.25 48.87
N PRO A 48 -60.42 14.68 49.80
CA PRO A 48 -59.96 14.37 51.17
C PRO A 48 -59.29 13.00 51.34
N ARG A 49 -58.29 12.95 52.23
CA ARG A 49 -57.61 11.71 52.64
C ARG A 49 -58.40 10.99 53.73
N GLY A 50 -59.25 10.05 53.33
CA GLY A 50 -59.74 9.00 54.23
C GLY A 50 -58.60 8.05 54.61
N ALA A 51 -58.27 7.98 55.89
CA ALA A 51 -57.24 7.08 56.39
C ALA A 51 -57.75 5.62 56.40
N LEU A 52 -57.30 4.81 55.44
CA LEU A 52 -57.50 3.36 55.46
C LEU A 52 -56.57 2.68 56.47
N GLU A 53 -57.17 1.84 57.30
CA GLU A 53 -56.58 1.09 58.43
C GLU A 53 -55.33 0.24 58.07
N PRO A 54 -54.40 0.03 59.02
CA PRO A 54 -53.07 -0.56 58.79
C PRO A 54 -53.09 -2.03 58.31
N ARG A 55 -54.20 -2.75 58.42
CA ARG A 55 -54.32 -4.15 57.96
C ARG A 55 -54.53 -4.27 56.45
N VAL A 56 -55.13 -3.27 55.79
CA VAL A 56 -55.39 -3.29 54.33
C VAL A 56 -54.12 -2.92 53.53
N ARG A 57 -53.23 -2.10 54.12
CA ARG A 57 -51.95 -1.68 53.51
C ARG A 57 -50.98 -2.83 53.28
N ARG A 58 -50.99 -3.86 54.13
CA ARG A 58 -50.13 -5.06 53.98
C ARG A 58 -50.62 -5.99 52.87
N ALA A 59 -51.93 -6.09 52.65
CA ALA A 59 -52.49 -6.94 51.60
C ALA A 59 -52.28 -6.35 50.19
N LEU A 60 -52.37 -5.03 50.03
CA LEU A 60 -52.09 -4.36 48.75
C LEU A 60 -50.61 -4.35 48.36
N ALA A 61 -49.69 -4.26 49.33
CA ALA A 61 -48.25 -4.29 49.05
C ALA A 61 -47.78 -5.66 48.51
N LEU A 62 -48.40 -6.76 48.96
CA LEU A 62 -48.11 -8.12 48.47
C LEU A 62 -48.72 -8.40 47.10
N ALA A 63 -49.90 -7.84 46.78
CA ALA A 63 -50.51 -7.98 45.46
C ALA A 63 -49.78 -7.17 44.37
N ALA A 64 -49.24 -5.99 44.70
CA ALA A 64 -48.44 -5.19 43.78
C ALA A 64 -47.07 -5.82 43.48
N ALA A 65 -46.45 -6.49 44.45
CA ALA A 65 -45.18 -7.19 44.26
C ALA A 65 -45.32 -8.44 43.36
N ALA A 66 -46.44 -9.16 43.43
CA ALA A 66 -46.71 -10.32 42.58
C ALA A 66 -47.00 -9.93 41.11
N ALA A 67 -47.61 -8.76 40.87
CA ALA A 67 -47.87 -8.27 39.50
C ALA A 67 -46.61 -7.77 38.79
N VAL A 68 -45.63 -7.21 39.53
CA VAL A 68 -44.34 -6.76 38.96
C VAL A 68 -43.43 -7.94 38.62
N VAL A 69 -43.49 -9.05 39.37
CA VAL A 69 -42.71 -10.26 39.08
C VAL A 69 -43.29 -11.05 37.91
N ALA A 70 -44.62 -11.07 37.73
CA ALA A 70 -45.25 -11.75 36.59
C ALA A 70 -45.11 -11.00 35.25
N ALA A 71 -44.96 -9.67 35.27
CA ALA A 71 -44.70 -8.88 34.06
C ALA A 71 -43.23 -8.93 33.58
N GLY A 72 -42.29 -9.31 34.45
CA GLY A 72 -40.86 -9.45 34.10
C GLY A 72 -40.51 -10.72 33.32
N ALA A 73 -41.40 -11.72 33.31
CA ALA A 73 -41.12 -13.03 32.72
C ALA A 73 -41.47 -13.14 31.21
N LEU A 74 -42.12 -12.13 30.61
CA LEU A 74 -42.44 -12.11 29.17
C LEU A 74 -41.51 -11.24 28.31
N SER A 75 -40.55 -10.53 28.90
CA SER A 75 -39.60 -9.69 28.17
C SER A 75 -38.33 -10.45 27.70
N GLY A 76 -38.27 -11.77 27.92
CA GLY A 76 -37.09 -12.59 27.63
C GLY A 76 -36.97 -13.15 26.21
N CYS A 77 -38.02 -13.03 25.38
CA CYS A 77 -38.01 -13.42 23.96
C CYS A 77 -37.90 -12.20 23.04
N GLY A 78 -37.05 -11.23 23.40
CA GLY A 78 -36.53 -10.30 22.40
C GLY A 78 -35.44 -11.03 21.63
N GLU A 79 -35.69 -11.39 20.37
CA GLU A 79 -34.60 -11.62 19.43
C GLU A 79 -33.65 -10.44 19.58
N ARG A 80 -32.46 -10.71 20.12
CA ARG A 80 -31.34 -9.79 19.98
C ARG A 80 -31.04 -9.76 18.50
N LYS A 81 -31.75 -8.90 17.76
CA LYS A 81 -31.24 -8.33 16.53
C LYS A 81 -29.99 -7.58 16.97
N GLU A 82 -28.89 -8.32 17.06
CA GLU A 82 -27.59 -7.76 16.76
C GLU A 82 -27.81 -7.03 15.45
N ARG A 83 -27.91 -5.72 15.56
CA ARG A 83 -27.69 -4.87 14.41
C ARG A 83 -26.27 -5.22 14.02
N LEU A 84 -26.16 -6.12 13.06
CA LEU A 84 -25.08 -6.16 12.09
C LEU A 84 -25.11 -4.76 11.45
N GLY A 85 -24.54 -3.78 12.17
CA GLY A 85 -23.99 -2.62 11.52
C GLY A 85 -23.06 -3.13 10.43
N PRO A 86 -22.90 -2.39 9.32
CA PRO A 86 -22.02 -2.83 8.24
C PRO A 86 -20.72 -3.31 8.86
N SER A 87 -20.35 -4.57 8.59
CA SER A 87 -19.07 -5.16 8.99
C SER A 87 -18.02 -4.07 8.79
N LYS A 88 -17.40 -3.61 9.88
CA LYS A 88 -16.56 -2.41 9.86
C LYS A 88 -15.45 -2.66 8.84
N THR A 89 -15.58 -2.05 7.66
CA THR A 89 -14.62 -2.26 6.57
C THR A 89 -13.25 -1.79 7.06
N GLN A 90 -12.30 -2.71 7.13
CA GLN A 90 -10.94 -2.40 7.54
C GLN A 90 -10.18 -1.85 6.34
N GLN A 91 -9.59 -0.66 6.51
CA GLN A 91 -8.69 -0.11 5.49
C GLN A 91 -7.38 -0.91 5.49
N LEU A 92 -6.86 -1.17 4.29
CA LEU A 92 -5.59 -1.85 4.10
C LEU A 92 -4.81 -1.16 3.00
N GLN A 93 -3.59 -0.73 3.29
CA GLN A 93 -2.67 -0.16 2.32
C GLN A 93 -1.80 -1.27 1.73
N LEU A 94 -1.95 -1.50 0.43
CA LEU A 94 -1.10 -2.41 -0.34
C LEU A 94 -0.15 -1.61 -1.21
N LEU A 95 1.14 -1.72 -0.94
CA LEU A 95 2.19 -1.10 -1.73
C LEU A 95 2.75 -2.10 -2.75
N LEU A 96 2.71 -1.77 -4.03
CA LEU A 96 3.29 -2.60 -5.08
C LEU A 96 4.83 -2.54 -5.05
N ASP A 97 5.50 -3.51 -5.68
CA ASP A 97 6.96 -3.51 -5.88
C ASP A 97 7.38 -2.56 -7.01
N PHE A 98 6.50 -2.39 -8.00
CA PHE A 98 6.71 -1.56 -9.18
C PHE A 98 5.39 -0.88 -9.61
N PHE A 99 5.41 -0.19 -10.75
CA PHE A 99 4.19 0.32 -11.37
C PHE A 99 3.27 -0.83 -11.82
N PRO A 100 1.94 -0.60 -11.86
CA PRO A 100 0.98 -1.61 -12.29
C PRO A 100 1.33 -2.21 -13.66
N ASN A 101 1.39 -3.55 -13.71
CA ASN A 101 1.71 -4.34 -14.89
C ASN A 101 0.96 -5.69 -14.82
N ALA A 102 1.28 -6.63 -15.72
CA ALA A 102 0.61 -7.92 -15.80
C ALA A 102 0.70 -8.77 -14.51
N ASP A 103 1.79 -8.66 -13.75
CA ASP A 103 2.00 -9.43 -12.51
C ASP A 103 0.96 -9.08 -11.43
N HIS A 104 0.44 -7.85 -11.49
CA HIS A 104 -0.54 -7.31 -10.56
C HIS A 104 -1.99 -7.60 -10.96
N ALA A 105 -2.24 -8.22 -12.12
CA ALA A 105 -3.57 -8.35 -12.70
C ALA A 105 -4.57 -9.04 -11.75
N GLY A 106 -4.13 -10.05 -11.00
CA GLY A 106 -4.96 -10.74 -10.00
C GLY A 106 -5.47 -9.83 -8.88
N ILE A 107 -4.63 -8.89 -8.43
CA ILE A 107 -4.94 -7.94 -7.35
C ILE A 107 -6.00 -6.95 -7.84
N TYR A 108 -5.79 -6.35 -9.01
CA TYR A 108 -6.75 -5.42 -9.60
C TYR A 108 -8.06 -6.11 -9.99
N ALA A 109 -8.02 -7.35 -10.46
CA ALA A 109 -9.22 -8.13 -10.72
C ALA A 109 -10.02 -8.41 -9.43
N ALA A 110 -9.35 -8.69 -8.31
CA ALA A 110 -10.01 -8.86 -7.01
C ALA A 110 -10.68 -7.56 -6.54
N GLN A 111 -10.01 -6.41 -6.71
CA GLN A 111 -10.57 -5.09 -6.38
C GLN A 111 -11.80 -4.76 -7.25
N ALA A 112 -11.69 -4.93 -8.58
CA ALA A 112 -12.77 -4.66 -9.53
C ALA A 112 -14.00 -5.54 -9.28
N LYS A 113 -13.79 -6.81 -8.94
CA LYS A 113 -14.87 -7.76 -8.59
C LYS A 113 -15.40 -7.61 -7.17
N GLY A 114 -14.91 -6.63 -6.40
CA GLY A 114 -15.35 -6.38 -5.03
C GLY A 114 -14.95 -7.48 -4.03
N ARG A 115 -14.00 -8.37 -4.36
CA ARG A 115 -13.61 -9.49 -3.50
C ARG A 115 -13.03 -9.04 -2.17
N PHE A 116 -12.27 -7.95 -2.15
CA PHE A 116 -11.80 -7.34 -0.90
C PHE A 116 -12.97 -6.88 -0.02
N ARG A 117 -13.97 -6.21 -0.60
CA ARG A 117 -15.16 -5.75 0.14
C ARG A 117 -15.99 -6.91 0.68
N GLN A 118 -16.07 -8.04 -0.06
CA GLN A 118 -16.77 -9.24 0.39
C GLN A 118 -16.19 -9.83 1.67
N VAL A 119 -14.89 -9.64 1.91
CA VAL A 119 -14.21 -10.04 3.15
C VAL A 119 -13.99 -8.88 4.12
N GLY A 120 -14.70 -7.76 3.94
CA GLY A 120 -14.64 -6.61 4.84
C GLY A 120 -13.38 -5.74 4.72
N LEU A 121 -12.67 -5.77 3.59
CA LEU A 121 -11.46 -4.96 3.34
C LEU A 121 -11.70 -3.83 2.32
N ASP A 122 -11.21 -2.62 2.63
CA ASP A 122 -11.02 -1.51 1.70
C ASP A 122 -9.53 -1.37 1.38
N VAL A 123 -9.10 -2.05 0.31
CA VAL A 123 -7.70 -2.07 -0.10
C VAL A 123 -7.35 -0.85 -0.95
N LYS A 124 -6.40 -0.03 -0.48
CA LYS A 124 -5.77 1.07 -1.22
C LYS A 124 -4.45 0.61 -1.82
N ILE A 125 -4.46 0.39 -3.14
CA ILE A 125 -3.28 -0.02 -3.90
C ILE A 125 -2.48 1.22 -4.31
N ARG A 126 -1.17 1.22 -4.05
CA ARG A 126 -0.26 2.32 -4.41
C ARG A 126 1.01 1.80 -5.06
N ALA A 127 1.53 2.55 -6.03
CA ALA A 127 2.88 2.33 -6.54
C ALA A 127 3.93 2.97 -5.59
N PRO A 128 5.14 2.42 -5.51
CA PRO A 128 6.18 2.93 -4.64
C PRO A 128 6.88 4.18 -5.19
N SER A 129 7.48 4.97 -4.30
CA SER A 129 8.27 6.16 -4.65
C SER A 129 9.64 5.80 -5.24
N ASP A 130 10.21 4.68 -4.82
CA ASP A 130 11.46 4.11 -5.30
C ASP A 130 11.44 2.58 -5.15
N PRO A 131 12.24 1.83 -5.91
CA PRO A 131 12.18 0.36 -5.94
C PRO A 131 12.35 -0.33 -4.59
N ALA A 132 13.12 0.26 -3.67
CA ALA A 132 13.44 -0.35 -2.38
C ALA A 132 12.55 0.20 -1.23
N ALA A 133 11.63 1.12 -1.54
CA ALA A 133 10.67 1.63 -0.58
C ALA A 133 9.72 0.58 0.01
N PRO A 134 9.19 -0.40 -0.75
CA PRO A 134 8.07 -1.24 -0.28
C PRO A 134 8.34 -1.94 1.06
N ILE A 135 9.43 -2.70 1.14
CA ILE A 135 9.77 -3.44 2.36
C ILE A 135 10.15 -2.51 3.52
N ARG A 136 10.77 -1.35 3.24
CA ARG A 136 11.09 -0.34 4.27
C ARG A 136 9.85 0.32 4.83
N GLN A 137 8.83 0.57 3.99
CA GLN A 137 7.58 1.18 4.43
C GLN A 137 6.78 0.21 5.31
N VAL A 138 6.75 -1.08 4.97
CA VAL A 138 6.17 -2.12 5.83
C VAL A 138 6.93 -2.21 7.16
N ALA A 139 8.26 -2.28 7.11
CA ALA A 139 9.09 -2.36 8.33
C ALA A 139 8.91 -1.14 9.25
N ALA A 140 8.61 0.03 8.67
CA ALA A 140 8.36 1.27 9.40
C ALA A 140 6.88 1.48 9.80
N GLY A 141 5.99 0.50 9.55
CA GLY A 141 4.56 0.63 9.84
C GLY A 141 3.83 1.67 8.99
N ARG A 142 4.40 2.08 7.85
CA ARG A 142 3.83 3.07 6.92
C ARG A 142 2.98 2.45 5.81
N ALA A 143 3.05 1.13 5.64
CA ALA A 143 2.17 0.33 4.79
C ALA A 143 1.81 -0.98 5.52
N ASP A 144 0.61 -1.49 5.32
CA ASP A 144 0.14 -2.72 5.99
C ASP A 144 0.73 -3.96 5.32
N ILE A 145 0.71 -3.98 3.98
CA ILE A 145 1.29 -5.04 3.14
C ILE A 145 2.04 -4.37 1.99
N ALA A 146 3.15 -4.97 1.59
CA ALA A 146 3.82 -4.66 0.34
C ALA A 146 4.04 -5.91 -0.52
N ILE A 147 4.26 -5.71 -1.81
CA ILE A 147 4.93 -6.70 -2.66
C ILE A 147 6.43 -6.40 -2.59
N SER A 148 7.23 -7.45 -2.41
CA SER A 148 8.68 -7.42 -2.40
C SER A 148 9.18 -8.74 -2.97
N TYR A 149 10.47 -9.04 -2.79
CA TYR A 149 11.16 -10.19 -3.37
C TYR A 149 11.67 -11.07 -2.24
N GLU A 150 11.59 -12.40 -2.36
CA GLU A 150 12.09 -13.30 -1.31
C GLU A 150 13.56 -12.99 -0.89
N PRO A 151 14.51 -12.76 -1.82
CA PRO A 151 15.88 -12.38 -1.45
C PRO A 151 15.94 -11.04 -0.70
N GLU A 152 15.07 -10.08 -1.02
CA GLU A 152 14.99 -8.80 -0.32
C GLU A 152 14.46 -8.99 1.10
N VAL A 153 13.47 -9.86 1.31
CA VAL A 153 12.97 -10.22 2.65
C VAL A 153 14.09 -10.83 3.49
N LEU A 154 14.88 -11.74 2.94
CA LEU A 154 16.03 -12.33 3.64
C LEU A 154 17.07 -11.26 4.03
N ARG A 155 17.43 -10.36 3.10
CA ARG A 155 18.37 -9.26 3.36
C ARG A 155 17.85 -8.26 4.39
N ALA A 156 16.57 -7.91 4.33
CA ALA A 156 15.93 -7.03 5.29
C ALA A 156 16.01 -7.60 6.71
N ARG A 157 15.74 -8.92 6.86
CA ARG A 157 15.84 -9.61 8.15
C ARG A 157 17.27 -9.71 8.65
N ASP A 158 18.23 -9.97 7.76
CA ASP A 158 19.66 -9.95 8.09
C ASP A 158 20.11 -8.57 8.62
N HIS A 159 19.56 -7.49 8.07
CA HIS A 159 19.73 -6.12 8.59
C HIS A 159 18.85 -5.78 9.81
N GLY A 160 18.19 -6.76 10.42
CA GLY A 160 17.42 -6.60 11.66
C GLY A 160 15.98 -6.11 11.50
N LEU A 161 15.48 -5.91 10.28
CA LEU A 161 14.10 -5.50 10.04
C LEU A 161 13.13 -6.64 10.40
N LYS A 162 12.04 -6.28 11.09
CA LYS A 162 11.01 -7.21 11.56
C LYS A 162 9.90 -7.38 10.52
N VAL A 163 10.24 -8.01 9.42
CA VAL A 163 9.34 -8.28 8.28
C VAL A 163 9.23 -9.76 7.98
N VAL A 164 8.08 -10.19 7.45
CA VAL A 164 7.77 -11.58 7.13
C VAL A 164 6.99 -11.68 5.82
N ALA A 165 7.36 -12.62 4.97
CA ALA A 165 6.58 -12.98 3.80
C ALA A 165 5.38 -13.84 4.20
N VAL A 166 4.18 -13.46 3.78
CA VAL A 166 2.91 -14.13 4.13
C VAL A 166 2.25 -14.85 2.95
N GLY A 167 2.86 -14.76 1.77
CA GLY A 167 2.43 -15.52 0.59
C GLY A 167 3.27 -15.18 -0.64
N ALA A 168 3.37 -16.15 -1.55
CA ALA A 168 4.08 -15.99 -2.82
C ALA A 168 3.09 -15.69 -3.96
N LEU A 169 3.28 -14.55 -4.62
CA LEU A 169 2.51 -14.14 -5.80
C LEU A 169 3.11 -14.73 -7.08
N VAL A 170 4.43 -14.69 -7.22
CA VAL A 170 5.17 -15.29 -8.34
C VAL A 170 6.27 -16.19 -7.79
N GLN A 171 6.09 -17.50 -7.94
CA GLN A 171 6.89 -18.53 -7.26
C GLN A 171 8.17 -18.94 -8.00
N ARG A 172 8.64 -18.13 -8.94
CA ARG A 172 9.86 -18.39 -9.74
C ARG A 172 10.51 -17.08 -10.16
N PRO A 173 11.84 -17.06 -10.36
CA PRO A 173 12.53 -15.85 -10.79
C PRO A 173 12.01 -15.31 -12.13
N LEU A 174 11.73 -14.01 -12.16
CA LEU A 174 11.51 -13.22 -13.37
C LEU A 174 12.71 -12.33 -13.68
N THR A 175 13.44 -11.92 -12.64
CA THR A 175 14.62 -11.07 -12.75
C THR A 175 15.62 -11.68 -13.74
N SER A 176 16.11 -10.83 -14.66
CA SER A 176 16.99 -11.23 -15.73
C SER A 176 18.11 -10.20 -15.92
N LEU A 177 19.25 -10.70 -16.40
CA LEU A 177 20.25 -9.87 -17.06
C LEU A 177 19.80 -9.62 -18.50
N ILE A 178 19.56 -8.36 -18.86
CA ILE A 178 19.05 -7.98 -20.18
C ILE A 178 20.05 -7.04 -20.86
N ALA A 179 20.38 -7.33 -22.11
CA ALA A 179 21.27 -6.52 -22.93
C ALA A 179 20.72 -6.34 -24.34
N LEU A 180 21.11 -5.27 -25.02
CA LEU A 180 20.81 -5.09 -26.44
C LEU A 180 21.92 -5.71 -27.30
N PRO A 181 21.61 -6.20 -28.52
CA PRO A 181 22.62 -6.79 -29.41
C PRO A 181 23.84 -5.89 -29.64
N ALA A 182 23.64 -4.57 -29.65
CA ALA A 182 24.69 -3.57 -29.83
C ALA A 182 25.78 -3.58 -28.74
N SER A 183 25.49 -4.02 -27.52
CA SER A 183 26.49 -4.09 -26.44
C SER A 183 27.38 -5.34 -26.51
N LYS A 184 27.06 -6.27 -27.43
CA LYS A 184 27.77 -7.54 -27.66
C LYS A 184 27.81 -8.46 -26.42
N ILE A 185 26.89 -8.27 -25.48
CA ILE A 185 26.74 -9.13 -24.30
C ILE A 185 25.78 -10.27 -24.66
N ARG A 186 26.30 -11.51 -24.70
CA ARG A 186 25.51 -12.72 -24.99
C ARG A 186 25.49 -13.71 -23.82
N ARG A 187 26.43 -13.56 -22.89
CA ARG A 187 26.59 -14.38 -21.69
C ARG A 187 27.20 -13.56 -20.56
N PRO A 188 27.11 -14.01 -19.29
CA PRO A 188 27.66 -13.28 -18.14
C PRO A 188 29.15 -12.91 -18.26
N ALA A 189 29.97 -13.77 -18.90
CA ALA A 189 31.40 -13.51 -19.09
C ALA A 189 31.71 -12.24 -19.91
N ASP A 190 30.76 -11.79 -20.74
CA ASP A 190 30.90 -10.62 -21.60
C ASP A 190 30.69 -9.29 -20.83
N LEU A 191 30.32 -9.37 -19.54
CA LEU A 191 30.17 -8.20 -18.66
C LEU A 191 31.50 -7.55 -18.26
N ARG A 192 32.64 -8.21 -18.50
CA ARG A 192 33.97 -7.65 -18.19
C ARG A 192 34.15 -6.27 -18.84
N GLY A 193 34.43 -5.26 -18.02
CA GLY A 193 34.60 -3.88 -18.50
C GLY A 193 33.28 -3.13 -18.80
N LYS A 194 32.11 -3.72 -18.55
CA LYS A 194 30.80 -3.16 -18.90
C LYS A 194 30.16 -2.38 -17.75
N LYS A 195 29.18 -1.56 -18.11
CA LYS A 195 28.28 -0.89 -17.17
C LYS A 195 26.98 -1.67 -17.03
N VAL A 196 26.58 -1.99 -15.81
CA VAL A 196 25.33 -2.70 -15.51
C VAL A 196 24.40 -1.79 -14.71
N GLY A 197 23.22 -1.51 -15.25
CA GLY A 197 22.18 -0.77 -14.56
C GLY A 197 21.37 -1.66 -13.62
N THR A 198 21.12 -1.21 -12.39
CA THR A 198 20.25 -1.89 -11.41
C THR A 198 19.16 -0.94 -10.91
N ALA A 199 18.13 -1.50 -10.27
CA ALA A 199 17.08 -0.70 -9.62
C ALA A 199 17.54 -0.15 -8.26
N GLY A 200 18.76 -0.48 -7.82
CA GLY A 200 19.29 -0.05 -6.52
C GLY A 200 18.72 -0.84 -5.35
N ILE A 201 18.14 -2.01 -5.60
CA ILE A 201 17.69 -2.91 -4.54
C ILE A 201 18.90 -3.75 -4.11
N ASP A 202 19.11 -3.86 -2.79
CA ASP A 202 20.31 -4.43 -2.19
C ASP A 202 20.61 -5.88 -2.66
N TYR A 203 19.59 -6.72 -2.86
CA TYR A 203 19.80 -8.09 -3.34
C TYR A 203 20.36 -8.15 -4.78
N GLN A 204 20.10 -7.13 -5.61
CA GLN A 204 20.57 -7.11 -7.01
C GLN A 204 22.09 -6.95 -7.08
N HIS A 205 22.68 -6.22 -6.14
CA HIS A 205 24.13 -6.17 -5.98
C HIS A 205 24.70 -7.56 -5.71
N ALA A 206 24.13 -8.28 -4.74
CA ALA A 206 24.55 -9.64 -4.41
C ALA A 206 24.43 -10.60 -5.60
N PHE A 207 23.34 -10.51 -6.38
CA PHE A 207 23.15 -11.30 -7.59
C PHE A 207 24.19 -10.96 -8.66
N LEU A 208 24.48 -9.68 -8.89
CA LEU A 208 25.52 -9.28 -9.84
C LEU A 208 26.87 -9.87 -9.44
N GLN A 209 27.26 -9.78 -8.16
CA GLN A 209 28.50 -10.38 -7.67
C GLN A 209 28.55 -11.89 -7.92
N ALA A 210 27.49 -12.62 -7.58
CA ALA A 210 27.41 -14.07 -7.77
C ALA A 210 27.51 -14.46 -9.25
N ILE A 211 26.78 -13.77 -10.13
CA ILE A 211 26.81 -14.00 -11.58
C ILE A 211 28.22 -13.77 -12.14
N LEU A 212 28.89 -12.70 -11.74
CA LEU A 212 30.25 -12.37 -12.19
C LEU A 212 31.28 -13.39 -11.71
N GLN A 213 31.24 -13.76 -10.43
CA GLN A 213 32.11 -14.78 -9.86
C GLN A 213 31.93 -16.12 -10.57
N ARG A 214 30.69 -16.56 -10.79
CA ARG A 214 30.39 -17.81 -11.48
C ARG A 214 30.88 -17.80 -12.94
N ALA A 215 30.90 -16.63 -13.55
CA ALA A 215 31.39 -16.42 -14.92
C ALA A 215 32.91 -16.20 -15.02
N GLY A 216 33.65 -16.21 -13.91
CA GLY A 216 35.09 -15.92 -13.89
C GLY A 216 35.42 -14.47 -14.28
N VAL A 217 34.50 -13.53 -14.01
CA VAL A 217 34.70 -12.09 -14.24
C VAL A 217 35.04 -11.43 -12.92
N ASN A 218 36.16 -10.69 -12.90
CA ASN A 218 36.52 -9.85 -11.75
C ASN A 218 35.42 -8.77 -11.56
N PRO A 219 34.71 -8.74 -10.42
CA PRO A 219 33.65 -7.76 -10.21
C PRO A 219 34.10 -6.30 -10.29
N ALA A 220 35.34 -6.00 -9.91
CA ALA A 220 35.90 -4.65 -10.02
C ALA A 220 36.02 -4.15 -11.48
N SER A 221 35.96 -5.05 -12.46
CA SER A 221 35.95 -4.68 -13.88
C SER A 221 34.56 -4.23 -14.36
N VAL A 222 33.51 -4.42 -13.57
CA VAL A 222 32.13 -4.09 -13.94
C VAL A 222 31.68 -2.88 -13.14
N LYS A 223 31.10 -1.89 -13.83
CA LYS A 223 30.58 -0.68 -13.19
C LYS A 223 29.09 -0.83 -12.97
N GLU A 224 28.69 -1.10 -11.74
CA GLU A 224 27.28 -1.08 -11.35
C GLU A 224 26.76 0.36 -11.26
N GLN A 225 25.55 0.61 -11.76
CA GLN A 225 24.90 1.91 -11.70
C GLN A 225 23.43 1.76 -11.29
N ASN A 226 23.07 2.36 -10.16
CA ASN A 226 21.66 2.50 -9.79
C ASN A 226 20.97 3.48 -10.75
N VAL A 227 19.91 3.01 -11.42
CA VAL A 227 19.06 3.82 -12.30
C VAL A 227 17.59 3.86 -11.83
N GLY A 228 17.29 3.28 -10.66
CA GLY A 228 15.94 3.18 -10.12
C GLY A 228 14.97 2.53 -11.11
N PHE A 229 13.80 3.13 -11.30
CA PHE A 229 12.80 2.67 -12.27
C PHE A 229 13.20 2.84 -13.75
N ASN A 230 14.35 3.45 -14.06
CA ASN A 230 14.75 3.78 -15.43
C ASN A 230 15.61 2.70 -16.11
N LEU A 231 15.37 1.42 -15.84
CA LEU A 231 16.14 0.30 -16.42
C LEU A 231 16.11 0.32 -17.96
N VAL A 232 14.93 0.25 -18.57
CA VAL A 232 14.77 0.26 -20.03
C VAL A 232 15.28 1.56 -20.66
N PRO A 233 14.92 2.77 -20.17
CA PRO A 233 15.49 4.02 -20.68
C PRO A 233 17.02 4.07 -20.62
N ALA A 234 17.65 3.62 -19.52
CA ALA A 234 19.11 3.61 -19.38
C ALA A 234 19.77 2.70 -20.41
N LEU A 235 19.15 1.55 -20.71
CA LEU A 235 19.62 0.62 -21.73
C LEU A 235 19.47 1.20 -23.15
N LEU A 236 18.31 1.79 -23.45
CA LEU A 236 18.01 2.36 -24.78
C LEU A 236 18.89 3.57 -25.10
N THR A 237 19.20 4.39 -24.10
CA THR A 237 20.08 5.57 -24.23
C THR A 237 21.57 5.22 -24.15
N LYS A 238 21.92 3.93 -24.00
CA LYS A 238 23.30 3.45 -23.83
C LYS A 238 24.02 4.05 -22.62
N LYS A 239 23.28 4.51 -21.61
CA LYS A 239 23.83 4.93 -20.32
C LYS A 239 24.51 3.75 -19.62
N VAL A 240 23.94 2.55 -19.81
CA VAL A 240 24.47 1.26 -19.37
C VAL A 240 24.50 0.27 -20.54
N ASP A 241 25.35 -0.77 -20.45
CA ASP A 241 25.51 -1.78 -21.50
C ASP A 241 24.55 -2.97 -21.34
N ALA A 242 24.14 -3.23 -20.09
CA ALA A 242 23.14 -4.20 -19.69
C ALA A 242 22.38 -3.70 -18.45
N ILE A 243 21.26 -4.32 -18.15
CA ILE A 243 20.51 -4.13 -16.90
C ILE A 243 20.36 -5.45 -16.16
N LEU A 244 20.36 -5.41 -14.83
CA LEU A 244 20.00 -6.51 -13.95
C LEU A 244 18.86 -6.03 -13.05
N GLY A 245 17.77 -6.81 -13.00
CA GLY A 245 16.54 -6.43 -12.32
C GLY A 245 15.34 -6.22 -13.26
N GLY A 246 15.56 -6.24 -14.58
CA GLY A 246 14.45 -6.25 -15.54
C GLY A 246 13.85 -7.65 -15.63
N PHE A 247 12.54 -7.75 -15.82
CA PHE A 247 11.83 -9.00 -15.88
C PHE A 247 11.72 -9.56 -17.30
N LEU A 248 11.80 -10.89 -17.41
CA LEU A 248 11.64 -11.60 -18.68
C LEU A 248 10.23 -11.49 -19.29
N ASN A 249 9.22 -11.22 -18.46
CA ASN A 249 7.82 -11.09 -18.87
C ASN A 249 7.35 -9.62 -19.03
N TYR A 250 8.16 -8.64 -18.61
CA TYR A 250 7.82 -7.22 -18.70
C TYR A 250 8.84 -6.42 -19.52
N GLU A 251 9.99 -6.04 -18.97
CA GLU A 251 11.00 -5.23 -19.70
C GLU A 251 11.49 -5.91 -20.98
N ALA A 252 11.70 -7.23 -20.93
CA ALA A 252 12.09 -7.99 -22.10
C ALA A 252 11.00 -7.97 -23.20
N ILE A 253 9.73 -8.02 -22.81
CA ILE A 253 8.60 -7.94 -23.74
C ILE A 253 8.47 -6.53 -24.31
N ASP A 254 8.59 -5.48 -23.48
CA ASP A 254 8.60 -4.08 -23.93
C ASP A 254 9.71 -3.85 -24.97
N LEU A 255 10.94 -4.30 -24.68
CA LEU A 255 12.06 -4.19 -25.62
C LEU A 255 11.82 -4.97 -26.94
N ARG A 256 11.16 -6.13 -26.89
CA ARG A 256 10.78 -6.89 -28.09
C ARG A 256 9.71 -6.17 -28.92
N GLN A 257 8.69 -5.60 -28.27
CA GLN A 257 7.66 -4.81 -28.93
C GLN A 257 8.25 -3.55 -29.61
N ARG A 258 9.29 -2.97 -29.02
CA ARG A 258 10.09 -1.88 -29.62
C ARG A 258 11.09 -2.35 -30.69
N LYS A 259 11.02 -3.63 -31.12
CA LYS A 259 11.89 -4.25 -32.13
C LYS A 259 13.38 -4.16 -31.79
N LYS A 260 13.74 -4.19 -30.50
CA LYS A 260 15.14 -4.08 -30.04
C LYS A 260 15.85 -5.43 -29.90
N ASN A 261 15.12 -6.53 -29.97
CA ASN A 261 15.64 -7.91 -29.95
C ASN A 261 16.64 -8.16 -28.81
N PRO A 262 16.25 -7.96 -27.54
CA PRO A 262 17.15 -8.08 -26.41
C PRO A 262 17.67 -9.50 -26.23
N VAL A 263 18.91 -9.62 -25.77
CA VAL A 263 19.42 -10.83 -25.12
C VAL A 263 18.89 -10.83 -23.69
N VAL A 264 18.27 -11.92 -23.27
CA VAL A 264 17.69 -12.09 -21.94
C VAL A 264 18.28 -13.35 -21.32
N ILE A 265 18.93 -13.19 -20.16
CA ILE A 265 19.51 -14.29 -19.40
C ILE A 265 18.84 -14.26 -18.03
N PRO A 266 17.84 -15.14 -17.78
CA PRO A 266 17.25 -15.30 -16.45
C PRO A 266 18.33 -15.59 -15.40
N VAL A 267 18.21 -15.02 -14.20
CA VAL A 267 19.27 -15.12 -13.19
C VAL A 267 19.50 -16.56 -12.70
N ASP A 268 18.46 -17.40 -12.70
CA ASP A 268 18.57 -18.82 -12.40
C ASP A 268 19.44 -19.57 -13.42
N LYS A 269 19.43 -19.13 -14.68
CA LYS A 269 20.33 -19.63 -15.73
C LYS A 269 21.73 -19.01 -15.68
N ALA A 270 21.91 -17.92 -14.93
CA ALA A 270 23.19 -17.28 -14.70
C ALA A 270 23.91 -17.79 -13.44
N GLY A 271 23.32 -18.75 -12.72
CA GLY A 271 23.93 -19.40 -11.54
C GLY A 271 23.42 -18.89 -10.19
N VAL A 272 22.39 -18.05 -10.17
CA VAL A 272 21.68 -17.69 -8.94
C VAL A 272 20.71 -18.82 -8.56
N PRO A 273 20.59 -19.22 -7.28
CA PRO A 273 19.56 -20.18 -6.85
C PRO A 273 18.13 -19.68 -7.19
N THR A 274 17.17 -20.61 -7.28
CA THR A 274 15.76 -20.25 -7.45
C THR A 274 15.19 -19.63 -6.17
N TYR A 275 14.16 -18.79 -6.32
CA TYR A 275 13.43 -18.11 -5.26
C TYR A 275 12.04 -17.66 -5.77
N ASP A 276 11.16 -17.25 -4.87
CA ASP A 276 9.89 -16.59 -5.18
C ASP A 276 10.15 -15.11 -5.55
N GLU A 277 9.90 -14.77 -6.82
CA GLU A 277 10.16 -13.42 -7.33
C GLU A 277 9.33 -12.36 -6.63
N LEU A 278 8.02 -12.57 -6.52
CA LEU A 278 7.11 -11.62 -5.89
C LEU A 278 6.43 -12.27 -4.70
N VAL A 279 6.59 -11.68 -3.52
CA VAL A 279 5.99 -12.12 -2.26
C VAL A 279 5.22 -10.97 -1.61
N PHE A 280 4.10 -11.28 -0.97
CA PHE A 280 3.44 -10.37 -0.05
C PHE A 280 4.22 -10.35 1.26
N VAL A 281 4.65 -9.16 1.69
CA VAL A 281 5.39 -8.94 2.93
C VAL A 281 4.60 -8.03 3.87
N THR A 282 4.62 -8.35 5.15
CA THR A 282 4.08 -7.51 6.24
C THR A 282 5.06 -7.47 7.41
N SER A 283 4.77 -6.70 8.46
CA SER A 283 5.58 -6.69 9.68
C SER A 283 5.32 -7.95 10.51
N GLU A 284 6.32 -8.43 11.25
CA GLU A 284 6.14 -9.58 12.16
C GLU A 284 5.04 -9.33 13.21
N GLN A 285 4.82 -8.07 13.59
CA GLN A 285 3.77 -7.70 14.53
C GLN A 285 2.38 -7.85 13.92
N ALA A 286 2.20 -7.46 12.66
CA ALA A 286 0.91 -7.55 11.97
C ALA A 286 0.56 -9.00 11.57
N ALA A 287 1.56 -9.89 11.50
CA ALA A 287 1.36 -11.30 11.15
C ALA A 287 0.99 -12.22 12.33
N ARG A 288 1.04 -11.72 13.57
CA ARG A 288 0.68 -12.46 14.79
C ARG A 288 -0.78 -12.24 15.16
#